data_AF-A0A1U7EX49-F1
#
_entry.id   AF-A0A1U7EX49-F1
#
_cell.length_a   1.000
_cell.length_b   1.000
_cell.length_c   1.000
_cell.angle_alpha   90.00
_cell.angle_beta   90.00
_cell.angle_gamma   90.00
#
_symmetry.space_group_name_H-M   'P 1'
#
loop_
_entity.id
_entity.type
_entity.pdbx_description
1 polymer ?
#
loop_
_entity_poly.entity_id
_entity_poly.type
_entity_poly.pdbx_seq_one_letter_code
_entity_poly.pdbx_strand_id
1 'polypeptide(L)' 'MTQRRLTIRTDHDRPEVVAAAVAADNTAELSTHAEDGTVETTIERETTGGLRTTADDYVCNLIVAQQTTDTTTQS' A
#
# COMPACT_ATOMS: atom_id res chain seq x y z
N MET A 1 -4.82 -23.16 -9.65
CA MET A 1 -3.66 -22.85 -8.78
C MET A 1 -4.17 -22.07 -7.59
N THR A 2 -3.69 -22.34 -6.37
CA THR A 2 -4.18 -21.63 -5.17
C THR A 2 -3.36 -20.35 -4.99
N GLN A 3 -3.99 -19.18 -5.11
CA GLN A 3 -3.37 -17.90 -4.79
C GLN A 3 -3.26 -17.73 -3.26
N ARG A 4 -2.18 -17.09 -2.79
CA ARG A 4 -2.07 -16.58 -1.43
C ARG A 4 -2.41 -15.10 -1.44
N ARG A 5 -3.05 -14.65 -0.36
CA ARG A 5 -3.53 -13.28 -0.20
C ARG A 5 -3.06 -12.72 1.14
N LEU A 6 -2.68 -11.46 1.16
CA LEU A 6 -2.40 -10.66 2.34
C LEU A 6 -3.18 -9.34 2.23
N THR A 7 -3.65 -8.83 3.37
CA THR A 7 -4.19 -7.48 3.49
C THR A 7 -3.41 -6.71 4.53
N ILE A 8 -2.94 -5.51 4.19
CA ILE A 8 -2.28 -4.55 5.07
C ILE A 8 -3.23 -3.38 5.27
N ARG A 9 -3.45 -2.98 6.53
CA ARG A 9 -4.24 -1.80 6.90
C ARG A 9 -3.40 -0.89 7.78
N THR A 10 -3.37 0.39 7.46
CA THR A 10 -2.64 1.41 8.22
C THR A 10 -3.49 2.65 8.38
N ASP A 11 -3.45 3.26 9.57
CA ASP A 11 -4.15 4.50 9.87
C ASP A 11 -3.33 5.70 9.36
N HIS A 12 -4.00 6.69 8.78
CA HIS A 12 -3.37 7.90 8.27
C HIS A 12 -4.26 9.13 8.52
N ASP A 13 -3.65 10.30 8.73
CA ASP A 13 -4.40 11.56 8.84
C ASP A 13 -5.06 11.98 7.51
N ARG A 14 -4.47 11.55 6.39
CA ARG A 14 -4.92 11.87 5.01
C ARG A 14 -4.85 10.63 4.11
N PRO A 15 -5.65 9.58 4.38
CA PRO A 15 -5.51 8.28 3.74
C PRO A 15 -5.70 8.35 2.22
N GLU A 16 -6.56 9.22 1.70
CA GLU A 16 -6.81 9.36 0.25
C GLU A 16 -5.58 9.86 -0.50
N VAL A 17 -4.80 10.74 0.14
CA VAL A 17 -3.58 11.30 -0.46
C VAL A 17 -2.47 10.26 -0.44
N VAL A 18 -2.32 9.54 0.67
CA VAL A 18 -1.35 8.45 0.79
C VAL A 18 -1.68 7.34 -0.20
N ALA A 19 -2.94 6.92 -0.27
CA ALA A 19 -3.41 5.90 -1.22
C ALA A 19 -3.14 6.32 -2.67
N ALA A 20 -3.42 7.57 -3.03
CA ALA A 20 -3.13 8.09 -4.37
C ALA A 20 -1.62 8.09 -4.69
N ALA A 21 -0.77 8.42 -3.71
CA ALA A 21 0.67 8.43 -3.88
C ALA A 21 1.25 7.02 -4.12
N VAL A 22 0.80 6.01 -3.36
CA VAL A 22 1.27 4.61 -3.55
C VAL A 22 0.61 3.92 -4.75
N ALA A 23 -0.59 4.34 -5.16
CA ALA A 23 -1.32 3.70 -6.25
C ALA A 23 -0.60 3.78 -7.60
N ALA A 24 0.35 4.72 -7.77
CA ALA A 24 1.18 4.82 -8.96
C ALA A 24 2.06 3.58 -9.20
N ASP A 25 2.43 2.86 -8.14
CA ASP A 25 3.24 1.64 -8.20
C ASP A 25 2.40 0.35 -8.19
N ASN A 26 1.07 0.45 -8.16
CA ASN A 26 0.20 -0.72 -8.16
C ASN A 26 0.39 -1.51 -9.46
N THR A 27 0.51 -2.84 -9.31
CA THR A 27 0.45 -3.80 -10.41
C THR A 27 -0.91 -4.51 -10.41
N ALA A 28 -1.17 -5.39 -11.37
CA ALA A 28 -2.41 -6.18 -11.38
C ALA A 28 -2.56 -7.12 -10.15
N GLU A 29 -1.50 -7.33 -9.40
CA GLU A 29 -1.43 -8.21 -8.23
C GLU A 29 -1.59 -7.46 -6.91
N LEU A 30 -1.74 -6.13 -6.97
CA LEU A 30 -1.75 -5.23 -5.83
C LEU A 30 -2.84 -4.18 -6.00
N SER A 31 -3.74 -4.08 -5.03
CA SER A 31 -4.82 -3.09 -5.03
C SER A 31 -4.78 -2.29 -3.74
N THR A 32 -4.64 -0.98 -3.87
CA THR A 32 -4.59 -0.03 -2.75
C THR A 32 -5.75 0.94 -2.83
N HIS A 33 -6.45 1.16 -1.73
CA HIS A 33 -7.54 2.13 -1.62
C HIS A 33 -7.60 2.73 -0.21
N ALA A 34 -8.24 3.89 -0.09
CA ALA A 34 -8.54 4.51 1.20
C ALA A 34 -9.98 4.22 1.61
N GLU A 35 -10.19 3.83 2.86
CA GLU A 35 -11.50 3.61 3.46
C GLU A 35 -11.43 3.92 4.97
N ASP A 36 -12.40 4.66 5.50
CA ASP A 36 -12.58 4.92 6.93
C ASP A 36 -11.34 5.40 7.71
N GLY A 37 -10.55 6.31 7.13
CA GLY A 37 -9.33 6.81 7.80
C GLY A 37 -8.10 5.93 7.58
N THR A 38 -8.24 4.83 6.84
CA THR A 38 -7.19 3.83 6.63
C THR A 38 -6.81 3.71 5.17
N VAL A 39 -5.57 3.30 4.92
CA VAL A 39 -5.14 2.78 3.62
C VAL A 39 -5.16 1.27 3.71
N GLU A 40 -5.99 0.63 2.89
CA GLU A 40 -6.06 -0.82 2.76
C GLU A 40 -5.41 -1.27 1.45
N THR A 41 -4.48 -2.21 1.57
CA THR A 41 -3.83 -2.84 0.43
C THR A 41 -3.97 -4.34 0.46
N THR A 42 -4.48 -4.88 -0.64
CA THR A 42 -4.56 -6.32 -0.87
C THR A 42 -3.51 -6.75 -1.89
N ILE A 43 -2.77 -7.81 -1.55
CA ILE A 43 -1.73 -8.40 -2.40
C ILE A 43 -2.09 -9.86 -2.68
N GLU A 44 -2.04 -10.27 -3.95
CA GLU A 44 -2.30 -11.64 -4.38
C GLU A 44 -1.12 -12.24 -5.16
N ARG A 45 -0.56 -13.34 -4.67
CA ARG A 45 0.61 -13.99 -5.28
C ARG A 45 0.49 -15.50 -5.23
N GLU A 46 1.11 -16.20 -6.18
CA GLU A 46 1.04 -17.67 -6.25
C GLU A 46 1.80 -18.36 -5.13
N THR A 47 2.88 -17.74 -4.64
CA THR A 47 3.77 -18.29 -3.63
C THR A 47 3.84 -17.40 -2.40
N THR A 48 4.03 -18.00 -1.23
CA THR A 48 4.22 -17.24 0.02
C THR A 48 5.52 -16.42 -0.02
N GLY A 49 6.54 -16.89 -0.72
CA GLY A 49 7.79 -16.15 -0.94
C GLY A 49 7.55 -14.88 -1.75
N GLY A 50 6.82 -14.97 -2.86
CA GLY A 50 6.43 -13.81 -3.66
C GLY A 50 5.52 -12.86 -2.90
N LEU A 51 4.58 -13.37 -2.10
CA LEU A 51 3.70 -12.55 -1.25
C LEU A 51 4.50 -11.72 -0.24
N ARG A 52 5.48 -12.32 0.44
CA ARG A 52 6.36 -11.61 1.39
C ARG A 52 7.16 -10.52 0.70
N THR A 53 7.83 -10.83 -0.42
CA THR A 53 8.65 -9.84 -1.14
C THR A 53 7.80 -8.64 -1.56
N THR A 54 6.63 -8.87 -2.16
CA THR A 54 5.74 -7.77 -2.56
C THR A 54 5.22 -6.98 -1.36
N ALA A 55 4.97 -7.63 -0.21
CA ALA A 55 4.58 -6.93 1.01
C ALA A 55 5.71 -6.04 1.57
N ASP A 56 6.94 -6.53 1.58
CA ASP A 56 8.11 -5.76 2.03
C ASP A 56 8.34 -4.52 1.14
N ASP A 57 8.24 -4.69 -0.18
CA ASP A 57 8.33 -3.58 -1.14
C ASP A 57 7.22 -2.55 -0.93
N TYR A 58 5.97 -3.02 -0.75
CA TYR A 58 4.82 -2.14 -0.52
C TYR A 58 4.97 -1.30 0.76
N VAL A 59 5.42 -1.90 1.86
CA VAL A 59 5.63 -1.17 3.12
C VAL A 59 6.69 -0.08 2.95
N CYS A 60 7.75 -0.34 2.18
CA CYS A 60 8.75 0.67 1.85
C CYS A 60 8.12 1.84 1.07
N ASN A 61 7.33 1.55 0.03
CA ASN A 61 6.64 2.58 -0.76
C ASN A 61 5.67 3.40 0.10
N LEU A 62 4.94 2.76 1.02
CA LEU A 62 4.03 3.43 1.95
C LEU A 62 4.74 4.40 2.89
N ILE A 63 5.90 4.01 3.43
CA ILE A 63 6.73 4.85 4.29
C ILE A 63 7.24 6.09 3.52
N VAL A 64 7.62 5.93 2.25
CA VAL A 64 8.06 7.05 1.40
C VAL A 64 6.88 7.97 1.05
N ALA A 65 5.71 7.41 0.74
CA ALA A 65 4.50 8.17 0.46
C ALA A 65 4.11 9.04 1.67
N GLN A 66 4.03 8.47 2.87
CA GLN A 66 3.71 9.21 4.10
C GLN A 66 4.66 10.39 4.32
N GLN A 67 5.98 10.16 4.25
CA GLN A 67 6.98 11.21 4.44
C GLN A 67 6.85 12.35 3.41
N THR A 68 6.58 11.99 2.15
CA THR A 68 6.46 12.97 1.07
C THR A 68 5.17 13.78 1.21
N THR A 69 4.07 13.16 1.61
CA THR A 69 2.78 13.84 1.81
C THR A 69 2.79 14.76 3.02
N ASP A 70 3.50 14.39 4.10
CA ASP A 70 3.66 15.24 5.28
C ASP A 70 4.51 16.47 4.97
N THR A 71 5.61 16.29 4.25
CA THR A 71 6.52 17.39 3.87
C THR A 71 5.86 18.37 2.90
N THR A 72 5.07 17.88 1.93
CA THR A 72 4.42 18.71 0.91
C THR A 72 3.28 19.56 1.48
N THR A 73 2.66 19.14 2.58
CA THR A 73 1.54 19.87 3.21
C THR A 73 2.00 21.05 4.07
N GLN A 74 3.30 21.13 4.39
CA GLN A 74 3.88 22.18 5.25
C GLN A 74 4.33 23.45 4.47
N SER A 75 3.94 23.63 3.20
CA SER A 75 4.34 24.77 2.36
C SER A 75 3.21 25.77 2.11
#